data_AF-A0A914WLN0-F1
#
_entry.id   AF-A0A914WLN0-F1
#
_cell.length_a   1.000
_cell.length_b   1.000
_cell.length_c   1.000
_cell.angle_alpha   90.00
_cell.angle_beta   90.00
_cell.angle_gamma   90.00
#
_symmetry.space_group_name_H-M   'P 1'
#
loop_
_entity.id
_entity.type
_entity.pdbx_description
1 polymer ?
#
loop_
_entity_poly.entity_id
_entity_poly.type
_entity_poly.pdbx_seq_one_letter_code
_entity_poly.pdbx_strand_id
1 'polypeptide(L)'
;MGQATVHVNYKGKSTLLQLLVAENGNSVLGRLWIRALHIVSLCKLCDDAAPYANVHHLRDDMPIQNLLNSFPQVFQPGLCHCTKMKAHLILKNEAPLMFIQPQSLPCAVYNNMTAELE
;
A
#
# COMPACT_ATOMS: atom_id res chain seq x y z
N MET A 1 19.24 12.68 19.12
CA MET A 1 18.98 11.23 19.00
C MET A 1 19.52 10.56 20.25
N GLY A 2 18.69 9.80 20.97
CA GLY A 2 19.09 8.99 22.12
C GLY A 2 19.25 7.53 21.75
N GLN A 3 20.13 6.80 22.44
CA GLN A 3 20.29 5.35 22.31
C GLN A 3 20.01 4.71 23.67
N ALA A 4 19.23 3.63 23.67
CA ALA A 4 18.94 2.86 24.87
C ALA A 4 19.01 1.36 24.57
N THR A 5 19.67 0.59 25.42
CA THR A 5 19.62 -0.87 25.35
C THR A 5 18.39 -1.34 26.12
N VAL A 6 17.51 -2.08 25.45
CA VAL A 6 16.28 -2.59 26.05
C VAL A 6 16.28 -4.11 26.06
N HIS A 7 15.69 -4.67 27.11
CA HIS A 7 15.47 -6.10 27.24
C HIS A 7 14.12 -6.46 26.64
N VAL A 8 14.13 -7.31 25.61
CA VAL A 8 12.93 -7.65 24.83
C VAL A 8 12.66 -9.13 24.98
N ASN A 9 11.44 -9.45 25.39
CA ASN A 9 10.95 -10.82 25.45
C ASN A 9 9.81 -11.00 24.45
N TYR A 10 9.97 -11.94 23.53
CA TYR A 10 8.94 -12.29 22.55
C TYR A 10 8.84 -13.81 22.41
N LYS A 11 7.64 -14.36 22.61
CA LYS A 11 7.35 -15.81 22.52
C LYS A 11 8.36 -16.68 23.29
N GLY A 12 8.74 -16.25 24.50
CA GLY A 12 9.66 -16.97 25.38
C GLY A 12 11.14 -16.82 25.01
N LYS A 13 11.48 -16.03 24.00
CA LYS A 13 12.87 -15.68 23.67
C LYS A 13 13.18 -14.29 24.20
N SER A 14 14.24 -14.19 24.99
CA SER A 14 14.70 -12.94 25.59
C SER A 14 16.03 -12.50 24.97
N THR A 15 16.14 -11.23 24.58
CA THR A 15 17.37 -10.67 24.00
C THR A 15 17.50 -9.17 24.31
N LEU A 16 18.73 -8.67 24.33
CA LEU A 16 19.03 -7.25 24.53
C LEU A 16 19.20 -6.56 23.17
N LEU A 17 18.44 -5.50 22.91
CA LEU A 17 18.43 -4.80 21.63
C LEU A 17 18.57 -3.30 21.80
N GLN A 18 19.25 -2.65 20.86
CA GLN A 18 19.43 -1.20 20.86
C GLN A 18 18.22 -0.50 20.24
N LEU A 19 17.62 0.41 21.00
CA LEU A 19 16.54 1.31 20.57
C LEU A 19 17.12 2.70 20.29
N LEU A 20 16.85 3.21 19.09
CA LEU A 20 17.17 4.57 18.70
C LEU A 20 15.93 5.44 18.91
N VAL A 21 16.03 6.48 19.73
CA VAL A 21 14.95 7.42 20.03
C VAL A 21 15.23 8.75 19.34
N ALA A 22 14.31 9.18 18.49
CA ALA A 22 14.35 10.46 17.79
C ALA A 22 13.01 11.19 17.96
N GLU A 23 13.05 12.52 18.12
CA GLU A 23 11.86 13.34 18.45
C GLU A 23 10.75 13.28 17.40
N ASN A 24 11.07 13.01 16.12
CA ASN A 24 10.12 12.93 15.00
C ASN A 24 10.36 11.71 14.09
N GLY A 25 10.74 10.57 14.67
CA GLY A 25 11.00 9.33 13.92
C GLY A 25 9.81 8.37 13.94
N ASN A 26 9.47 7.76 12.80
CA ASN A 26 8.59 6.59 12.79
C ASN A 26 9.21 5.50 13.70
N SER A 27 8.39 4.85 14.53
CA SER A 27 8.81 3.72 15.37
C SER A 27 9.10 2.50 14.50
N VAL A 28 10.29 2.46 13.89
CA VAL A 28 10.73 1.32 13.09
C VAL A 28 11.35 0.33 14.05
N LEU A 29 10.62 -0.75 14.36
CA LEU A 29 11.25 -2.00 14.79
C LEU A 29 12.25 -2.38 13.69
N GLY A 30 13.52 -2.06 13.90
CA GLY A 30 14.55 -2.19 12.87
C GLY A 30 14.75 -3.66 12.44
N ARG A 31 15.34 -3.87 11.27
CA ARG A 31 15.67 -5.22 10.74
C ARG A 31 16.43 -6.10 11.74
N LEU A 32 17.30 -5.49 12.54
CA LEU A 32 18.05 -6.17 13.61
C LEU A 32 17.13 -6.79 14.67
N TRP A 33 16.04 -6.11 15.01
CA TRP A 33 15.06 -6.59 15.99
C TRP A 33 14.21 -7.72 15.42
N ILE A 34 13.76 -7.57 14.18
CA ILE A 34 13.01 -8.60 13.46
C ILE A 34 13.82 -9.90 13.37
N ARG A 35 15.12 -9.78 13.04
CA ARG A 35 16.05 -10.91 12.96
C ARG A 35 16.29 -11.55 14.33
N ALA A 36 16.61 -10.75 15.35
CA ALA A 36 16.92 -11.24 16.69
C ALA A 36 15.72 -11.94 17.37
N LEU A 37 14.50 -11.47 17.09
CA LEU A 37 13.27 -12.05 17.64
C LEU A 37 12.69 -13.17 16.77
N HIS A 38 13.35 -13.52 15.66
CA HIS A 38 12.90 -14.53 14.70
C HIS A 38 11.42 -14.37 14.33
N ILE A 39 11.00 -13.15 13.97
CA ILE A 39 9.63 -12.87 13.53
C ILE A 39 9.46 -13.49 12.13
N VAL A 40 9.04 -14.75 12.12
CA VAL A 40 9.12 -15.75 11.03
C VAL A 40 8.56 -15.28 9.67
N SER A 41 7.68 -14.27 9.64
CA SER A 41 7.06 -13.75 8.42
C SER A 41 7.82 -12.61 7.74
N LEU A 42 8.73 -11.91 8.43
CA LEU A 42 9.46 -10.75 7.88
C LEU A 42 10.93 -11.05 7.54
N CYS A 43 11.51 -12.11 8.11
CA CYS A 43 12.91 -12.48 7.82
C CYS A 43 13.14 -12.77 6.33
N LYS A 44 12.13 -13.31 5.62
CA LYS A 44 12.19 -13.55 4.17
C LYS A 44 12.33 -12.27 3.32
N LEU A 45 11.97 -11.11 3.88
CA LEU A 45 12.12 -9.80 3.24
C LEU A 45 13.46 -9.14 3.58
N CYS A 46 14.18 -9.66 4.58
CA CYS A 46 15.39 -9.06 5.14
C CYS A 46 16.69 -9.79 4.73
N ASP A 47 16.59 -10.85 3.92
CA ASP A 47 17.76 -11.52 3.39
C ASP A 47 18.35 -10.67 2.25
N ASP A 48 19.39 -9.91 2.57
CA ASP A 48 20.15 -9.05 1.65
C ASP A 48 20.84 -9.81 0.49
N ALA A 49 20.70 -11.14 0.42
CA ALA A 49 21.28 -12.01 -0.61
C ALA A 49 20.38 -12.24 -1.84
N ALA A 50 19.11 -11.82 -1.80
CA ALA A 50 18.23 -11.89 -2.95
C ALA A 50 18.08 -10.49 -3.57
N PRO A 51 18.71 -10.20 -4.72
CA PRO A 51 18.53 -8.92 -5.39
C PRO A 51 17.08 -8.88 -5.87
N TYR A 52 16.25 -8.06 -5.20
CA TYR A 52 14.89 -7.74 -5.61
C TYR A 52 14.17 -8.91 -6.28
N ALA A 53 13.98 -10.00 -5.54
CA ALA A 53 13.04 -11.02 -5.98
C ALA A 53 11.67 -10.34 -5.94
N ASN A 54 11.23 -9.82 -7.09
CA ASN A 54 9.83 -9.55 -7.34
C ASN A 54 9.08 -10.77 -6.81
N VAL A 55 8.24 -10.55 -5.80
CA VAL A 55 7.47 -11.62 -5.16
C VAL A 55 6.39 -12.04 -6.17
N HIS A 56 6.81 -12.82 -7.17
CA HIS A 56 5.97 -13.28 -8.27
C HIS A 56 5.12 -14.48 -7.89
N HIS A 57 5.39 -15.09 -6.74
CA HIS A 57 4.55 -16.14 -6.18
C HIS A 57 4.37 -15.90 -4.68
N LEU A 58 3.30 -15.17 -4.36
CA LEU A 58 2.60 -15.44 -3.12
C LEU A 58 2.15 -16.91 -3.21
N ARG A 59 2.77 -17.76 -2.40
CA ARG A 59 2.40 -19.17 -2.26
C ARG A 59 0.87 -19.25 -2.19
N ASP A 60 0.26 -20.16 -2.95
CA ASP A 60 -1.18 -20.51 -2.88
C ASP A 60 -1.52 -21.17 -1.54
N ASP A 61 -1.10 -20.54 -0.45
CA ASP A 61 -1.44 -20.93 0.89
C ASP A 61 -2.89 -20.47 1.08
N MET A 62 -3.71 -21.39 1.61
CA MET A 62 -5.09 -21.18 2.08
C MET A 62 -5.43 -19.79 2.66
N PRO A 63 -4.54 -19.06 3.37
CA PRO A 63 -4.84 -17.71 3.85
C PRO A 63 -5.19 -16.70 2.76
N ILE A 64 -4.62 -16.79 1.56
CA ILE A 64 -4.89 -15.84 0.46
C ILE A 64 -6.24 -16.13 -0.17
N GLN A 65 -6.52 -17.40 -0.46
CA GLN A 65 -7.84 -17.79 -0.98
C GLN A 65 -8.94 -17.46 0.03
N ASN A 66 -8.69 -17.68 1.32
CA ASN A 66 -9.62 -17.26 2.38
C ASN A 66 -9.81 -15.75 2.42
N LEU A 67 -8.75 -14.95 2.21
CA LEU A 67 -8.85 -13.49 2.15
C LEU A 67 -9.66 -13.01 0.93
N LEU A 68 -9.37 -13.56 -0.25
CA LEU A 68 -10.09 -13.26 -1.49
C LEU A 68 -11.57 -13.62 -1.36
N ASN A 69 -11.87 -14.80 -0.78
CA ASN A 69 -13.23 -15.26 -0.52
C ASN A 69 -13.95 -14.45 0.58
N SER A 70 -13.21 -13.90 1.54
CA SER A 70 -13.79 -13.08 2.62
C SER A 70 -14.14 -11.66 2.14
N PHE A 71 -13.42 -11.14 1.15
CA PHE A 71 -13.61 -9.78 0.65
C PHE A 71 -13.76 -9.72 -0.89
N PRO A 72 -14.72 -10.47 -1.48
CA PRO A 72 -14.85 -10.56 -2.93
C PRO A 72 -15.13 -9.19 -3.56
N GLN A 73 -15.85 -8.31 -2.85
CA GLN A 73 -16.15 -6.95 -3.34
C GLN A 73 -14.93 -6.05 -3.47
N VAL A 74 -13.83 -6.33 -2.76
CA VAL A 74 -12.60 -5.53 -2.81
C VAL A 74 -11.70 -5.98 -3.97
N PHE A 75 -11.73 -7.27 -4.28
CA PHE A 75 -10.86 -7.90 -5.29
C PHE A 75 -11.59 -8.23 -6.60
N GLN A 76 -12.82 -7.75 -6.76
CA GLN A 76 -13.56 -7.90 -8.02
C GLN A 76 -12.84 -7.13 -9.14
N PRO A 77 -12.77 -7.71 -10.36
CA PRO A 77 -12.23 -7.00 -11.51
C PRO A 77 -13.12 -5.80 -11.84
N GLY A 78 -12.49 -4.63 -12.00
CA GLY A 78 -13.17 -3.35 -12.27
C GLY A 78 -13.02 -2.34 -11.14
N LEU A 79 -13.48 -1.11 -11.39
CA LEU A 79 -13.52 -0.06 -10.37
C LEU A 79 -14.83 -0.15 -9.58
N CYS A 80 -14.74 -0.14 -8.25
CA CYS A 80 -15.92 -0.08 -7.40
C CYS A 80 -16.44 1.36 -7.23
N HIS A 81 -17.72 1.51 -6.90
CA HIS A 81 -18.32 2.81 -6.61
C HIS A 81 -17.91 3.32 -5.21
N CYS A 82 -17.38 4.55 -5.14
CA CYS A 82 -17.17 5.22 -3.85
C CYS A 82 -18.49 5.87 -3.39
N THR A 83 -19.22 5.18 -2.50
CA THR A 83 -20.58 5.61 -2.09
C THR A 83 -20.61 6.56 -0.89
N LYS A 84 -19.53 6.58 -0.09
CA LYS A 84 -19.50 7.29 1.21
C LYS A 84 -18.78 8.63 1.17
N MET A 85 -18.06 8.93 0.10
CA MET A 85 -17.30 10.17 -0.04
C MET A 85 -17.84 10.98 -1.20
N LYS A 86 -18.19 12.23 -0.92
CA LYS A 86 -18.58 13.21 -1.95
C LYS A 86 -17.43 14.18 -2.14
N ALA A 87 -17.03 14.38 -3.39
CA ALA A 87 -16.09 15.44 -3.72
C ALA A 87 -16.83 16.78 -3.65
N HIS A 88 -16.42 17.65 -2.72
CA HIS A 88 -16.91 19.02 -2.65
C HIS A 88 -15.95 19.92 -3.43
N LEU A 89 -16.38 20.41 -4.59
CA LEU A 89 -15.62 21.38 -5.37
C LEU A 89 -15.96 22.78 -4.86
N ILE A 90 -14.99 23.44 -4.23
CA ILE A 90 -15.12 24.83 -3.80
C ILE A 90 -14.49 25.70 -4.88
N LEU A 91 -15.31 26.49 -5.57
CA LEU A 91 -14.83 27.46 -6.54
C LEU A 91 -14.32 28.70 -5.81
N LYS A 92 -13.28 29.33 -6.37
CA LYS A 92 -12.85 30.66 -5.91
C LYS A 92 -13.98 31.66 -6.16
N ASN A 93 -14.10 32.65 -5.27
CA ASN A 93 -15.08 33.70 -5.44
C ASN A 93 -14.83 34.42 -6.77
N GLU A 94 -15.90 34.65 -7.55
CA GLU A 94 -15.86 35.27 -8.89
C GLU A 94 -15.06 34.51 -9.98
N ALA A 95 -14.83 33.20 -9.81
CA ALA A 95 -14.20 32.40 -10.87
C ALA A 95 -15.11 32.34 -12.12
N PRO A 96 -14.63 32.74 -13.31
CA PRO A 96 -15.43 32.66 -14.52
C PRO A 96 -15.59 31.19 -14.96
N LEU A 97 -16.82 30.79 -15.29
CA LEU A 97 -17.08 29.51 -15.94
C LEU A 97 -16.61 29.58 -17.39
N MET A 98 -15.69 28.68 -17.76
CA MET A 98 -15.21 28.58 -19.13
C MET A 98 -15.99 27.49 -19.87
N PHE A 99 -16.67 27.88 -20.95
CA PHE A 99 -17.25 26.95 -21.91
C PHE A 99 -16.30 26.85 -23.10
N ILE A 100 -15.58 25.74 -23.18
CA ILE A 100 -14.57 25.51 -24.20
C ILE A 100 -15.15 24.53 -25.22
N GLN A 101 -15.05 24.87 -26.50
CA GLN A 101 -15.43 23.97 -27.58
C GLN A 101 -14.50 22.75 -27.56
N PRO A 102 -15.05 21.51 -27.59
CA PRO A 102 -14.22 20.31 -27.62
C PRO A 102 -13.35 20.29 -28.88
N GLN A 103 -12.14 19.75 -28.74
CA GLN A 103 -11.23 19.59 -29.86
C GLN A 103 -11.79 18.58 -30.87
N SER A 104 -11.57 18.83 -32.16
CA SER A 104 -11.91 17.86 -33.19
C SER A 104 -11.06 16.60 -33.03
N LEU A 105 -11.73 15.45 -33.02
CA LEU A 105 -11.08 14.16 -32.86
C LEU A 105 -10.97 13.45 -34.21
N PRO A 106 -9.85 12.76 -34.49
CA PRO A 106 -9.74 11.89 -35.65
C PRO A 106 -10.78 10.77 -35.61
N CYS A 107 -11.38 10.43 -36.75
CA CYS A 107 -12.41 9.39 -36.85
C CYS A 107 -11.95 8.02 -36.30
N ALA A 108 -10.65 7.72 -36.40
CA ALA A 108 -10.08 6.47 -35.87
C ALA A 108 -10.13 6.37 -34.33
N VAL A 109 -10.15 7.50 -33.63
CA VAL A 109 -10.20 7.57 -32.15
C VAL A 109 -11.64 7.61 -31.65
N TYR A 110 -12.57 8.07 -32.50
CA TYR A 110 -13.98 8.27 -32.16
C TYR A 110 -14.63 7.00 -31.60
N ASN A 111 -14.49 5.87 -32.28
CA ASN A 111 -15.12 4.61 -31.88
C ASN A 111 -14.62 4.09 -30.52
N ASN A 112 -13.32 4.24 -30.25
CA ASN A 112 -12.74 3.84 -28.97
C ASN A 112 -13.17 4.78 -27.84
N MET A 113 -13.27 6.08 -28.12
CA MET A 113 -13.76 7.04 -27.15
C MET A 113 -15.24 6.82 -26.81
N THR A 114 -16.08 6.55 -27.81
CA THR A 114 -17.50 6.25 -27.56
C THR A 114 -17.68 4.99 -26.72
N ALA A 115 -16.86 3.97 -26.94
CA ALA A 115 -16.90 2.73 -26.17
C ALA A 115 -16.52 2.92 -24.69
N GLU A 116 -15.71 3.92 -24.35
CA GLU A 116 -15.33 4.24 -22.95
C GLU A 116 -16.35 5.15 -22.24
N LEU A 117 -17.24 5.79 -23.00
CA LEU A 117 -18.27 6.71 -22.49
C LEU A 117 -19.62 6.02 -22.26
N GLU A 118 -19.81 4.82 -22.82
CA GLU A 118 -20.96 3.94 -22.59
C GLU A 118 -20.76 3.05 -21.36
#